data_AF-A0A3D9UEX4-F1
#
_entry.id   AF-A0A3D9UEX4-F1
#
_cell.length_a   1.000
_cell.length_b   1.000
_cell.length_c   1.000
_cell.angle_alpha   90.00
_cell.angle_beta   90.00
_cell.angle_gamma   90.00
#
_symmetry.space_group_name_H-M   'P 1'
#
loop_
_entity.id
_entity.type
_entity.pdbx_description
1 polymer ?
#
loop_
_entity_poly.entity_id
_entity_poly.type
_entity_poly.pdbx_seq_one_letter_code
_entity_poly.pdbx_strand_id
1 'polypeptide(L)'
;MRKIKYYWLLGLAGLLVGCTTSKDALLPAGKQTVLAMWQGNKAGHATESARETLRRSLTVSERLRALEEPYHYSRSAAQEISQQFPRLPNPDMVMYIFPHLVAGNTPIPGYSTVFPFYQQVQYALPGERTEAL
;
A
#
# COMPACT_ATOMS: atom_id res chain seq x y z
N MET A 1 22.26 16.95 50.28
CA MET A 1 21.44 17.03 49.04
C MET A 1 22.13 16.55 47.76
N ARG A 2 23.47 16.69 47.60
CA ARG A 2 24.18 16.28 46.37
C ARG A 2 24.16 14.76 46.10
N LYS A 3 24.27 13.94 47.16
CA LYS A 3 24.24 12.46 47.08
C LYS A 3 22.90 11.90 46.58
N ILE A 4 21.77 12.48 47.02
CA ILE A 4 20.41 12.09 46.59
C ILE A 4 20.18 12.35 45.09
N LYS A 5 20.75 13.44 44.55
CA LYS A 5 20.69 13.71 43.10
C LYS A 5 21.46 12.66 42.28
N TYR A 6 22.60 12.16 42.77
CA TYR A 6 23.33 11.09 42.09
C TYR A 6 22.59 9.75 42.13
N TYR A 7 21.92 9.42 43.23
CA TYR A 7 21.09 8.21 43.31
C TYR A 7 19.88 8.27 42.36
N TRP A 8 19.25 9.43 42.22
CA TRP A 8 18.17 9.64 41.24
C TRP A 8 18.67 9.52 39.78
N LEU A 9 19.84 10.07 39.47
CA LEU A 9 20.46 9.93 38.15
C LEU A 9 20.83 8.47 37.84
N LEU A 10 21.31 7.72 38.84
CA LEU A 10 21.69 6.32 38.67
C LEU A 10 20.46 5.40 38.51
N GLY A 11 19.36 5.72 39.20
CA GLY A 11 18.08 5.03 39.01
C GLY A 11 17.44 5.29 37.64
N LEU A 12 17.51 6.53 37.14
CA LEU A 12 17.00 6.89 35.81
C LEU A 12 17.78 6.20 34.68
N ALA A 13 19.10 6.02 34.83
CA ALA A 13 19.93 5.32 33.85
C ALA A 13 19.60 3.82 33.75
N GLY A 14 19.19 3.18 34.85
CA GLY A 14 18.79 1.76 34.87
C GLY A 14 17.50 1.46 34.12
N LEU A 15 16.58 2.43 34.03
CA LEU A 15 15.29 2.28 33.33
C LEU A 15 15.42 2.32 31.80
N LEU A 16 16.59 2.69 31.25
CA LEU A 16 16.84 2.75 29.81
C LEU A 16 17.41 1.45 29.22
N VAL A 17 17.52 0.37 30.00
CA VAL A 17 17.94 -0.93 29.48
C VAL A 17 16.75 -1.60 28.77
N GLY A 18 16.53 -1.22 27.52
CA GLY A 18 15.57 -1.88 26.64
C GLY A 18 16.05 -3.26 26.18
N CYS A 19 15.13 -4.20 25.98
CA CYS A 19 15.40 -5.48 25.35
C CYS A 19 15.77 -5.27 23.86
N THR A 20 17.06 -5.16 23.57
CA THR A 20 17.55 -5.18 22.19
C THR A 20 17.64 -6.64 21.73
N THR A 21 16.79 -7.03 20.78
CA THR A 21 16.92 -8.31 20.07
C THR A 21 17.95 -8.14 18.96
N SER A 22 18.86 -9.10 18.81
CA SER A 22 19.88 -9.02 17.76
C SER A 22 19.33 -9.49 16.41
N LYS A 23 19.84 -8.89 15.33
CA LYS A 23 19.51 -9.27 13.94
C LYS A 23 19.76 -10.76 13.71
N ASP A 24 20.83 -11.32 14.28
CA ASP A 24 21.21 -12.71 14.08
C ASP A 24 20.25 -13.71 14.74
N ALA A 25 19.58 -13.31 15.83
CA ALA A 25 18.55 -14.12 16.46
C ALA A 25 17.23 -14.14 15.67
N LEU A 26 16.91 -13.03 14.98
CA LEU A 26 15.64 -12.85 14.27
C LEU A 26 15.73 -13.25 12.78
N LEU A 27 16.88 -13.03 12.16
CA LEU A 27 17.13 -13.26 10.74
C LEU A 27 18.58 -13.74 10.53
N PRO A 28 18.90 -15.00 10.89
CA PRO A 28 20.24 -15.54 10.68
C PRO A 28 20.57 -15.49 9.19
N ALA A 29 21.68 -14.85 8.84
CA ALA A 29 22.17 -14.87 7.47
C ALA A 29 22.46 -16.32 7.08
N GLY A 30 21.83 -16.80 6.00
CA GLY A 30 22.10 -18.14 5.47
C GLY A 30 23.59 -18.31 5.15
N LYS A 31 24.08 -19.56 5.16
CA LYS A 31 25.50 -19.90 4.94
C LYS A 31 26.07 -19.47 3.58
N GLN A 32 25.22 -19.00 2.67
CA GLN A 32 25.56 -18.65 1.30
C GLN A 32 25.29 -17.17 1.03
N THR A 33 26.25 -16.50 0.40
CA THR A 33 26.07 -15.12 -0.05
C THR A 33 25.16 -15.09 -1.28
N VAL A 34 24.39 -14.01 -1.45
CA VAL A 34 23.53 -13.84 -2.64
C VAL A 34 24.35 -13.93 -3.93
N LEU A 35 25.58 -13.39 -3.89
CA LEU A 35 26.54 -13.49 -4.98
C LEU A 35 26.95 -14.94 -5.28
N ALA A 36 27.24 -15.75 -4.25
CA ALA A 36 27.55 -17.16 -4.42
C ALA A 36 26.36 -17.97 -4.95
N MET A 37 25.13 -17.60 -4.57
CA MET A 37 23.91 -18.20 -5.11
C MET A 37 23.69 -17.83 -6.59
N TRP A 38 24.05 -16.60 -6.98
CA TRP A 38 23.94 -16.12 -8.37
C TRP A 38 25.06 -16.64 -9.28
N GLN A 39 26.28 -16.73 -8.76
CA GLN A 39 27.47 -17.22 -9.48
C GLN A 39 27.57 -18.76 -9.45
N GLY A 40 26.94 -19.41 -8.47
CA GLY A 40 26.94 -20.86 -8.26
C GLY A 40 26.12 -21.67 -9.25
N ASN A 41 25.79 -21.13 -10.43
CA ASN A 41 25.10 -21.86 -11.49
C ASN A 41 26.00 -22.87 -12.24
N LYS A 42 26.91 -23.54 -11.52
CA LYS A 42 27.41 -24.88 -11.89
C LYS A 42 26.58 -25.97 -11.22
N ALA A 43 25.27 -25.74 -11.08
CA ALA A 43 24.30 -26.66 -10.52
C ALA A 43 23.34 -27.15 -11.60
N GLY A 44 23.89 -27.75 -12.66
CA GLY A 44 23.10 -28.37 -13.74
C GLY A 44 22.12 -29.43 -13.23
N HIS A 45 22.33 -30.00 -12.04
CA HIS A 45 21.40 -30.97 -11.44
C HIS A 45 20.33 -30.34 -10.54
N ALA A 46 20.61 -29.24 -9.83
CA ALA A 46 19.63 -28.61 -8.93
C ALA A 46 18.63 -27.73 -9.68
N THR A 47 19.05 -27.11 -10.79
CA THR A 47 18.18 -26.30 -11.64
C THR A 47 17.29 -27.18 -12.51
N GLU A 48 17.82 -28.27 -13.05
CA GLU A 48 17.01 -29.28 -13.76
C GLU A 48 16.03 -29.97 -12.82
N SER A 49 16.43 -30.39 -11.61
CA SER A 49 15.49 -30.99 -10.65
C SER A 49 14.44 -29.99 -10.14
N ALA A 50 14.80 -28.72 -9.94
CA ALA A 50 13.85 -27.67 -9.59
C ALA A 50 12.87 -27.38 -10.75
N ARG A 51 13.36 -27.35 -12.00
CA ARG A 51 12.52 -27.19 -13.19
C ARG A 51 11.62 -28.41 -13.42
N GLU A 52 12.12 -29.60 -13.19
CA GLU A 52 11.35 -30.85 -13.26
C GLU A 52 10.27 -30.88 -12.16
N THR A 53 10.59 -30.39 -10.97
CA THR A 53 9.62 -30.23 -9.87
C THR A 53 8.53 -29.20 -10.20
N LEU A 54 8.84 -28.19 -11.02
CA LEU A 54 7.84 -27.22 -11.50
C LEU A 54 7.04 -27.72 -12.72
N ARG A 55 7.59 -28.66 -13.50
CA ARG A 55 6.96 -29.23 -14.70
C ARG A 55 6.21 -30.54 -14.44
N ARG A 56 6.41 -31.18 -13.28
CA ARG A 56 5.69 -32.41 -12.93
C ARG A 56 4.19 -32.15 -12.86
N SER A 57 3.41 -33.20 -13.12
CA SER A 57 1.98 -33.16 -12.86
C SER A 57 1.71 -32.93 -11.37
N LEU A 58 0.67 -32.13 -11.08
CA LEU A 58 0.16 -31.97 -9.73
C LEU A 58 -0.33 -33.32 -9.20
N THR A 59 0.03 -33.61 -7.96
CA THR A 59 -0.52 -34.77 -7.25
C THR A 59 -2.01 -34.56 -6.98
N VAL A 60 -2.74 -35.64 -6.69
CA VAL A 60 -4.19 -35.56 -6.41
C VAL A 60 -4.48 -34.63 -5.23
N SER A 61 -3.67 -34.68 -4.16
CA SER A 61 -3.80 -33.82 -2.99
C SER A 61 -3.54 -32.34 -3.32
N GLU A 62 -2.55 -32.04 -4.15
CA GLU A 62 -2.28 -30.67 -4.60
C GLU A 62 -3.39 -30.13 -5.50
N ARG A 63 -3.97 -30.99 -6.35
CA ARG A 63 -5.12 -30.62 -7.19
C ARG A 63 -6.38 -30.37 -6.34
N LEU A 64 -6.63 -31.19 -5.32
CA LEU A 64 -7.74 -30.97 -4.38
C LEU A 64 -7.52 -29.68 -3.58
N ARG A 65 -6.30 -29.41 -3.10
CA ARG A 65 -5.96 -28.14 -2.42
C ARG A 65 -6.10 -26.92 -3.33
N ALA A 66 -5.77 -27.03 -4.62
CA ALA A 66 -5.96 -25.96 -5.59
C ALA A 66 -7.45 -25.70 -5.91
N LEU A 67 -8.31 -26.70 -5.74
CA LEU A 67 -9.77 -26.55 -5.84
C LEU A 67 -10.38 -25.99 -4.55
N GLU A 68 -9.75 -26.23 -3.39
CA GLU A 68 -10.13 -25.67 -2.09
C GLU A 68 -9.70 -24.21 -1.90
N GLU A 69 -8.65 -23.75 -2.58
CA GLU A 69 -8.11 -22.38 -2.53
C GLU A 69 -8.35 -21.62 -3.85
N PRO A 70 -9.61 -21.32 -4.23
CA PRO A 70 -9.87 -20.50 -5.40
C PRO A 70 -9.51 -19.03 -5.07
N TYR A 71 -8.38 -18.55 -5.59
CA TYR A 71 -8.11 -17.11 -5.86
C TYR A 71 -7.79 -16.15 -4.69
N HIS A 72 -7.14 -16.60 -3.61
CA HIS A 72 -6.86 -15.70 -2.47
C HIS A 72 -5.75 -14.65 -2.65
N TYR A 73 -4.91 -14.71 -3.69
CA TYR A 73 -3.81 -13.74 -3.80
C TYR A 73 -4.23 -12.35 -4.30
N SER A 74 -5.34 -12.23 -5.03
CA SER A 74 -5.78 -10.93 -5.57
C SER A 74 -7.29 -10.72 -5.69
N ARG A 75 -8.13 -11.75 -5.51
CA ARG A 75 -9.55 -11.65 -5.84
C ARG A 75 -10.42 -12.55 -4.95
N SER A 76 -10.92 -11.98 -3.86
CA SER A 76 -12.09 -12.54 -3.18
C SER A 76 -13.34 -11.77 -3.58
N ALA A 77 -14.52 -12.41 -3.53
CA ALA A 77 -15.80 -11.72 -3.76
C ALA A 77 -16.00 -10.51 -2.81
N ALA A 78 -15.41 -10.54 -1.61
CA ALA A 78 -15.43 -9.42 -0.67
C ALA A 78 -14.50 -8.27 -1.09
N GLN A 79 -13.33 -8.60 -1.65
CA GLN A 79 -12.38 -7.60 -2.16
C GLN A 79 -12.84 -6.96 -3.49
N GLU A 80 -13.69 -7.62 -4.28
CA GLU A 80 -14.28 -7.03 -5.49
C GLU A 80 -15.31 -5.93 -5.17
N ILE A 81 -15.95 -5.99 -4.00
CA ILE A 81 -16.92 -4.98 -3.55
C ILE A 81 -16.20 -3.75 -2.95
N SER A 82 -15.02 -3.95 -2.36
CA SER A 82 -14.20 -2.86 -1.82
C SER A 82 -13.41 -2.16 -2.93
N GLN A 83 -13.69 -0.88 -3.17
CA GLN A 83 -12.90 -0.07 -4.11
C GLN A 83 -11.46 0.06 -3.60
N GLN A 84 -10.53 -0.68 -4.21
CA GLN A 84 -9.09 -0.63 -3.87
C GLN A 84 -8.49 0.77 -4.06
N PHE A 85 -9.07 1.57 -4.95
CA PHE A 85 -8.69 2.94 -5.22
C PHE A 85 -9.91 3.84 -5.01
N PRO A 86 -10.17 4.29 -3.78
CA PRO A 86 -11.27 5.20 -3.52
C PRO A 86 -10.99 6.56 -4.15
N ARG A 87 -12.03 7.25 -4.62
CA ARG A 87 -11.93 8.56 -5.25
C ARG A 87 -11.98 9.66 -4.19
N LEU A 88 -11.30 10.77 -4.43
CA LEU A 88 -11.48 11.98 -3.64
C LEU A 88 -12.79 12.68 -4.03
N PRO A 89 -13.47 13.34 -3.07
CA PRO A 89 -14.67 14.11 -3.36
C PRO A 89 -14.34 15.25 -4.33
N ASN A 90 -15.18 15.40 -5.35
CA ASN A 90 -15.11 16.49 -6.32
C ASN A 90 -16.46 17.22 -6.33
N PRO A 91 -16.65 18.26 -5.49
CA PRO A 91 -17.93 18.93 -5.39
C PRO A 91 -18.26 19.72 -6.65
N ASP A 92 -19.55 19.85 -6.92
CA ASP A 92 -20.06 20.74 -7.95
C ASP A 92 -20.08 22.18 -7.44
N MET A 93 -19.56 23.09 -8.26
CA MET A 93 -19.53 24.52 -8.02
C MET A 93 -20.61 25.20 -8.84
N VAL A 94 -21.23 26.23 -8.26
CA VAL A 94 -22.23 27.06 -8.94
C VAL A 94 -21.63 28.44 -9.21
N MET A 95 -21.62 28.85 -10.47
CA MET A 95 -21.26 30.22 -10.85
C MET A 95 -22.51 30.95 -11.32
N TYR A 96 -22.71 32.15 -10.79
CA TYR A 96 -23.74 33.07 -11.26
C TYR A 96 -23.12 34.08 -12.22
N ILE A 97 -23.71 34.20 -13.42
CA ILE A 97 -23.34 35.19 -14.42
C ILE A 97 -24.33 36.34 -14.30
N PHE A 98 -23.82 37.53 -14.00
CA PHE A 98 -24.65 38.73 -13.95
C PHE A 98 -25.16 39.12 -15.35
N PRO A 99 -26.38 39.66 -15.45
CA PRO A 99 -26.88 40.22 -16.70
C PRO A 99 -25.89 41.25 -17.27
N HIS A 100 -25.58 41.15 -18.56
CA HIS A 100 -24.63 42.06 -19.21
C HIS A 100 -24.95 42.21 -20.71
N LEU A 101 -24.38 43.23 -21.34
CA LEU A 101 -24.46 43.45 -22.78
C LEU A 101 -23.20 42.89 -23.44
N VAL A 102 -23.36 42.21 -24.58
CA VAL A 102 -22.23 41.75 -25.42
C VAL A 102 -22.24 42.50 -26.75
N ALA A 103 -21.05 42.67 -27.33
CA ALA A 103 -20.73 43.43 -28.54
C ALA A 103 -21.93 43.58 -29.52
N GLY A 104 -22.50 44.78 -29.56
CA GLY A 104 -23.71 45.09 -30.34
C GLY A 104 -24.99 45.31 -29.52
N ASN A 105 -24.88 45.59 -28.22
CA ASN A 105 -26.02 45.85 -27.31
C ASN A 105 -27.00 44.68 -27.14
N THR A 106 -26.57 43.46 -27.44
CA THR A 106 -27.40 42.27 -27.21
C THR A 106 -27.44 41.97 -25.72
N PRO A 107 -28.63 41.97 -25.08
CA PRO A 107 -28.75 41.68 -23.66
C PRO A 107 -28.62 40.18 -23.40
N ILE A 108 -27.71 39.82 -22.51
CA ILE A 108 -27.62 38.47 -21.96
C ILE A 108 -28.25 38.49 -20.56
N PRO A 109 -29.27 37.64 -20.29
CA PRO A 109 -29.90 37.57 -18.98
C PRO A 109 -28.94 36.96 -17.95
N GLY A 110 -29.24 37.17 -16.66
CA GLY A 110 -28.49 36.50 -15.60
C GLY A 110 -28.87 35.02 -15.52
N TYR A 111 -27.88 34.14 -15.35
CA TYR A 111 -28.11 32.71 -15.18
C TYR A 111 -27.03 32.08 -14.29
N SER A 112 -27.37 30.93 -13.71
CA SER A 112 -26.43 30.11 -12.95
C SER A 112 -25.99 28.92 -13.79
N THR A 113 -24.72 28.54 -13.69
CA THR A 113 -24.17 27.32 -14.28
C THR A 113 -23.47 26.49 -13.23
N VAL A 114 -23.44 25.17 -13.42
CA VAL A 114 -22.83 24.20 -12.52
C VAL A 114 -21.63 23.55 -13.21
N PHE A 115 -20.50 23.45 -12.53
CA PHE A 115 -19.28 22.83 -13.05
C PHE A 115 -18.49 22.15 -11.92
N PRO A 116 -17.72 21.08 -12.20
CA PRO A 116 -16.96 20.40 -11.17
C PRO A 116 -15.80 21.26 -10.65
N PHE A 117 -15.46 21.14 -9.36
CA PHE A 117 -14.33 21.87 -8.76
C PHE A 117 -12.97 21.45 -9.35
N TYR A 118 -12.78 20.16 -9.59
CA TYR A 118 -11.61 19.60 -10.28
C TYR A 118 -11.97 19.11 -11.68
N GLN A 119 -11.07 19.36 -12.65
CA GLN A 119 -11.24 18.94 -14.05
C GLN A 119 -11.25 17.41 -14.23
N GLN A 120 -10.58 16.68 -13.34
CA GLN A 120 -10.45 15.22 -13.41
C GLN A 120 -10.72 14.59 -12.04
N VAL A 121 -11.16 13.34 -12.06
CA VAL A 121 -11.35 12.53 -10.86
C VAL A 121 -9.98 12.15 -10.30
N GLN A 122 -9.72 12.50 -9.04
CA GLN A 122 -8.52 12.12 -8.32
C GLN A 122 -8.79 10.89 -7.46
N TYR A 123 -7.79 10.01 -7.35
CA TYR A 123 -7.83 8.86 -6.44
C TYR A 123 -7.11 9.21 -5.14
N ALA A 124 -7.66 8.76 -4.02
CA ALA A 124 -7.12 9.03 -2.70
C ALA A 124 -5.86 8.20 -2.44
N LEU A 125 -4.84 8.85 -1.87
CA LEU A 125 -3.66 8.18 -1.35
C LEU A 125 -3.97 7.53 0.02
N PRO A 126 -3.16 6.56 0.48
CA PRO A 126 -3.34 5.94 1.78
C PRO A 126 -3.36 7.00 2.91
N GLY A 127 -4.46 7.04 3.66
CA GLY A 127 -4.65 7.97 4.79
C GLY A 127 -5.38 9.27 4.44
N GLU A 128 -5.68 9.53 3.16
CA GLU A 128 -6.52 10.66 2.77
C GLU A 128 -8.02 10.39 3.06
N ARG A 129 -8.77 11.46 3.33
CA ARG A 129 -10.21 11.36 3.62
C ARG A 129 -11.00 11.34 2.31
N THR A 130 -11.95 10.42 2.22
CA THR A 130 -12.78 10.20 1.02
C THR A 130 -14.20 10.73 1.17
N GLU A 131 -14.54 11.29 2.34
CA GLU A 131 -15.88 11.79 2.64
C GLU A 131 -16.01 13.27 2.21
N ALA A 132 -17.15 13.61 1.61
CA ALA A 132 -17.51 15.00 1.32
C ALA A 132 -17.92 15.72 2.63
N LEU A 133 -17.52 16.99 2.75
CA LEU A 133 -17.91 17.87 3.87
C LEU A 133 -19.39 18.28 3.78
#